data_AF-A0A658BSY2-F1
#
_entry.id   AF-A0A658BSY2-F1
#
_cell.length_a   1.000
_cell.length_b   1.000
_cell.length_c   1.000
_cell.angle_alpha   90.00
_cell.angle_beta   90.00
_cell.angle_gamma   90.00
#
_symmetry.space_group_name_H-M   'P 1'
#
loop_
_entity.id
_entity.type
_entity.pdbx_description
1 polymer ?
#
loop_
_entity_poly.entity_id
_entity_poly.type
_entity_poly.pdbx_seq_one_letter_code
_entity_poly.pdbx_strand_id
1 'polypeptide(L)'
;FTVNALFYDPASGEIRDYVDGYQDIKDGVLRIIGDPRTRYQEDPVRMLRAARFAAKLEFHLDPATRAPISQMGNLLEDVPPSRLFDEILKLLLSGHAQRSLKQLRAEGLHHGVLPLLDVILEQPMGERFVTLALHQTDLRIKEDKPVSPAFLFAALLWHEVLATSQKLEAAGERSIPALHQAMEQVIQTQVEMLAIPRRYTANMKEIWGLQPRFAQRSGKRPFALLAHPRFRAGYDFLLLRCESGELDMELGRWWETFQHGSDVQRAEMLQPDTGPKKRKRRRKPRKAASSGGTTDFAAED
;
A
#
# COMPACT_ATOMS: atom_id res chain seq x y z
N PHE A 1 0.70 29.60 5.59
CA PHE A 1 1.02 29.52 7.02
C PHE A 1 2.14 30.49 7.28
N THR A 2 2.09 31.21 8.39
CA THR A 2 3.07 32.24 8.79
C THR A 2 4.50 31.69 8.78
N VAL A 3 4.69 30.51 9.35
CA VAL A 3 5.98 29.78 9.40
C VAL A 3 6.57 29.41 8.03
N ASN A 4 5.76 29.41 6.96
CA ASN A 4 6.19 29.13 5.59
C ASN A 4 6.29 30.41 4.73
N ALA A 5 6.15 31.61 5.34
CA ALA A 5 6.14 32.89 4.66
C ALA A 5 7.28 33.81 5.12
N LEU A 6 8.41 33.20 5.50
CA LEU A 6 9.68 33.88 5.76
C LEU A 6 10.50 33.92 4.47
N PHE A 7 11.10 35.07 4.17
CA PHE A 7 11.92 35.27 2.97
C PHE A 7 13.38 35.47 3.36
N TYR A 8 14.28 34.68 2.78
CA TYR A 8 15.73 34.82 2.98
C TYR A 8 16.34 35.60 1.83
N ASP A 9 17.10 36.64 2.16
CA ASP A 9 17.88 37.42 1.21
C ASP A 9 19.35 36.94 1.24
N PRO A 10 19.83 36.22 0.21
CA PRO A 10 21.19 35.67 0.20
C PRO A 10 22.28 36.73 0.06
N ALA A 11 21.95 37.96 -0.37
CA ALA A 11 22.93 39.03 -0.52
C ALA A 11 23.23 39.71 0.82
N SER A 12 22.21 39.92 1.65
CA SER A 12 22.34 40.53 2.98
C SER A 12 22.47 39.51 4.11
N GLY A 13 22.06 38.26 3.89
CA GLY A 13 21.97 37.24 4.93
C GLY A 13 20.77 37.44 5.88
N GLU A 14 19.85 38.34 5.54
CA GLU A 14 18.70 38.70 6.40
C GLU A 14 17.46 37.84 6.11
N ILE A 15 16.67 37.61 7.16
CA ILE A 15 15.33 37.02 7.05
C ILE A 15 14.30 38.15 7.17
N ARG A 16 13.44 38.28 6.15
CA ARG A 16 12.32 39.21 6.14
C ARG A 16 11.05 38.49 6.56
N ASP A 17 10.46 38.97 7.65
CA ASP A 17 9.20 38.48 8.21
C ASP A 17 8.12 39.56 8.13
N TYR A 18 7.04 39.26 7.41
CA TYR A 18 5.91 40.19 7.20
C TYR A 18 4.65 39.74 7.95
N VAL A 19 4.70 38.60 8.66
CA VAL A 19 3.51 37.92 9.18
C VAL A 19 3.74 37.27 10.55
N ASP A 20 4.76 37.74 11.28
CA ASP A 20 5.19 37.21 12.58
C ASP A 20 5.48 35.70 12.56
N GLY A 21 5.93 35.18 11.41
CA GLY A 21 6.23 33.76 11.20
C GLY A 21 7.38 33.27 12.07
N TYR A 22 8.36 34.11 12.37
CA TYR A 22 9.48 33.76 13.24
C TYR A 22 9.03 33.55 14.70
N GLN A 23 8.10 34.38 15.17
CA GLN A 23 7.54 34.23 16.51
C GLN A 23 6.67 32.96 16.61
N ASP A 24 5.82 32.72 15.61
CA ASP A 24 5.03 31.48 15.53
C ASP A 24 5.93 30.22 15.49
N ILE A 25 7.11 30.27 14.85
CA ILE A 25 8.09 29.16 14.90
C ILE A 25 8.63 28.96 16.32
N LYS A 26 8.99 30.03 17.03
CA LYS A 26 9.48 29.94 18.41
C LYS A 26 8.43 29.35 19.36
N ASP A 27 7.17 29.74 19.16
CA ASP A 27 6.07 29.32 20.00
C ASP A 27 5.49 27.96 19.60
N GLY A 28 5.96 27.38 18.49
CA GLY A 28 5.45 26.11 17.95
C GLY A 28 3.99 26.21 17.51
N VAL A 29 3.61 27.35 16.91
CA VAL A 29 2.24 27.65 16.47
C VAL A 29 2.17 27.60 14.95
N LEU A 30 1.16 26.89 14.43
CA LEU A 30 0.83 26.90 13.02
C LEU A 30 -0.39 27.78 12.77
N ARG A 31 -0.15 28.97 12.23
CA ARG A 31 -1.18 29.96 11.91
C ARG A 31 -1.36 30.12 10.40
N ILE A 32 -2.60 30.17 9.93
CA ILE A 32 -2.90 30.53 8.53
C ILE A 32 -2.82 32.05 8.34
N ILE A 33 -2.40 32.50 7.15
CA ILE A 33 -2.29 33.93 6.83
C ILE A 33 -3.64 34.38 6.26
N GLY A 34 -4.19 35.47 6.81
CA GLY A 34 -5.52 35.99 6.46
C GLY A 34 -6.67 35.30 7.21
N ASP A 35 -7.90 35.47 6.74
CA ASP A 35 -9.08 34.84 7.36
C ASP A 35 -9.15 33.33 7.07
N PRO A 36 -9.12 32.44 8.08
CA PRO A 36 -9.11 30.99 7.88
C PRO A 36 -10.28 30.48 7.03
N ARG A 37 -11.51 30.98 7.24
CA ARG A 37 -12.71 30.52 6.51
C ARG A 37 -12.59 30.83 5.02
N THR A 38 -12.25 32.08 4.67
CA THR A 38 -12.02 32.47 3.28
C THR A 38 -10.93 31.60 2.64
N ARG A 39 -9.81 31.38 3.34
CA ARG A 39 -8.70 30.59 2.80
C ARG A 39 -9.06 29.12 2.61
N TYR A 40 -9.91 28.53 3.44
CA TYR A 40 -10.37 27.15 3.24
C TYR A 40 -11.40 27.02 2.12
N GLN A 41 -12.26 28.03 1.90
CA GLN A 41 -13.16 28.07 0.75
C GLN A 41 -12.40 28.17 -0.58
N GLU A 42 -11.35 28.98 -0.63
CA GLU A 42 -10.51 29.11 -1.83
C GLU A 42 -9.76 27.82 -2.18
N ASP A 43 -9.29 27.08 -1.17
CA ASP A 43 -8.49 25.86 -1.35
C ASP A 43 -8.65 24.94 -0.13
N PRO A 44 -9.62 24.02 -0.16
CA PRO A 44 -9.92 23.13 0.96
C PRO A 44 -8.74 22.24 1.37
N VAL A 45 -7.82 21.94 0.45
CA VAL A 45 -6.58 21.17 0.70
C VAL A 45 -5.71 21.80 1.80
N ARG A 46 -5.87 23.11 2.08
CA ARG A 46 -5.17 23.78 3.19
C ARG A 46 -5.51 23.19 4.55
N MET A 47 -6.69 22.61 4.74
CA MET A 47 -7.05 21.90 5.97
C MET A 47 -6.18 20.65 6.17
N LEU A 48 -5.99 19.86 5.12
CA LEU A 48 -5.07 18.70 5.13
C LEU A 48 -3.63 19.12 5.38
N ARG A 49 -3.19 20.22 4.73
CA ARG A 49 -1.86 20.80 4.96
C ARG A 49 -1.67 21.24 6.41
N ALA A 50 -2.70 21.81 7.04
CA ALA A 50 -2.65 22.24 8.44
C ALA A 50 -2.41 21.04 9.36
N ALA A 51 -3.21 19.96 9.21
CA ALA A 51 -3.04 18.73 9.97
C ALA A 51 -1.65 18.10 9.74
N ARG A 52 -1.18 18.04 8.49
CA ARG A 52 0.14 17.50 8.14
C ARG A 52 1.28 18.32 8.75
N PHE A 53 1.24 19.65 8.66
CA PHE A 53 2.32 20.49 9.21
C PHE A 53 2.32 20.50 10.73
N ALA A 54 1.16 20.55 11.38
CA ALA A 54 1.05 20.42 12.83
C ALA A 54 1.67 19.10 13.32
N ALA A 55 1.38 17.99 12.64
CA ALA A 55 1.96 16.70 12.98
C ALA A 55 3.47 16.62 12.69
N LYS A 56 3.93 17.09 11.52
CA LYS A 56 5.34 17.01 11.11
C LYS A 56 6.26 17.90 11.95
N LEU A 57 5.85 19.14 12.21
CA LEU A 57 6.66 20.12 12.94
C LEU A 57 6.47 20.02 14.46
N GLU A 58 5.54 19.18 14.89
CA GLU A 58 5.12 19.07 16.29
C GLU A 58 4.50 20.37 16.85
N PHE A 59 3.90 21.17 15.97
CA PHE A 59 3.28 22.45 16.30
C PHE A 59 1.80 22.27 16.66
N HIS A 60 1.26 23.23 17.41
CA HIS A 60 -0.17 23.34 17.68
C HIS A 60 -0.82 24.29 16.68
N LEU A 61 -2.05 23.99 16.25
CA LEU A 61 -2.83 24.90 15.43
C LEU A 61 -3.28 26.10 16.27
N ASP A 62 -3.09 27.30 15.76
CA ASP A 62 -3.70 28.51 16.32
C ASP A 62 -5.24 28.32 16.42
N PRO A 63 -5.90 28.73 17.54
CA PRO A 63 -7.33 28.49 17.73
C PRO A 63 -8.22 29.02 16.61
N ALA A 64 -7.92 30.20 16.05
CA ALA A 64 -8.68 30.76 14.94
C ALA A 64 -8.47 29.97 13.66
N THR A 65 -7.25 29.50 13.42
CA THR A 65 -6.90 28.59 12.31
C THR A 65 -7.64 27.24 12.44
N ARG A 66 -7.73 26.69 13.66
CA ARG A 66 -8.33 25.38 13.92
C ARG A 66 -9.85 25.37 13.82
N ALA A 67 -10.51 26.38 14.37
CA ALA A 67 -11.96 26.36 14.59
C ALA A 67 -12.81 26.02 13.35
N PRO A 68 -12.51 26.53 12.13
CA PRO A 68 -13.34 26.23 10.95
C PRO A 68 -13.11 24.85 10.34
N ILE A 69 -12.01 24.16 10.66
CA ILE A 69 -11.59 22.94 9.96
C ILE A 69 -12.67 21.85 10.02
N SER A 70 -13.16 21.56 11.23
CA SER A 70 -14.19 20.51 11.43
C SER A 70 -15.52 20.83 10.75
N GLN A 71 -15.88 22.13 10.64
CA GLN A 71 -17.14 22.58 10.05
C GLN A 71 -17.10 22.60 8.51
N MET A 72 -15.90 22.66 7.93
CA MET A 72 -15.70 22.86 6.49
C MET A 72 -15.09 21.63 5.81
N GLY A 73 -14.95 20.52 6.54
CA GLY A 73 -14.34 19.28 6.02
C GLY A 73 -15.06 18.71 4.78
N ASN A 74 -16.37 18.95 4.64
CA ASN A 74 -17.16 18.58 3.47
C ASN A 74 -16.67 19.24 2.16
N LEU A 75 -16.02 20.40 2.23
CA LEU A 75 -15.44 21.06 1.06
C LEU A 75 -14.33 20.22 0.39
N LEU A 76 -13.81 19.20 1.08
CA LEU A 76 -12.83 18.28 0.50
C LEU A 76 -13.45 17.38 -0.58
N GLU A 77 -14.77 17.17 -0.58
CA GLU A 77 -15.48 16.39 -1.61
C GLU A 77 -15.40 17.06 -2.99
N ASP A 78 -15.33 18.40 -3.02
CA ASP A 78 -15.21 19.18 -4.25
C ASP A 78 -13.78 19.27 -4.79
N VAL A 79 -12.79 18.76 -4.04
CA VAL A 79 -11.38 18.78 -4.46
C VAL A 79 -11.12 17.66 -5.46
N PRO A 80 -10.39 17.92 -6.58
CA PRO A 80 -9.99 16.87 -7.49
C PRO A 80 -9.26 15.71 -6.77
N PRO A 81 -9.66 14.44 -6.97
CA PRO A 81 -9.09 13.29 -6.27
C PRO A 81 -7.56 13.18 -6.35
N SER A 82 -6.96 13.61 -7.47
CA SER A 82 -5.51 13.63 -7.64
C SER A 82 -4.81 14.58 -6.66
N ARG A 83 -5.40 15.73 -6.35
CA ARG A 83 -4.85 16.69 -5.37
C ARG A 83 -4.99 16.16 -3.94
N LEU A 84 -6.10 15.49 -3.64
CA LEU A 84 -6.30 14.81 -2.35
C LEU A 84 -5.25 13.71 -2.19
N PHE A 85 -5.08 12.87 -3.22
CA PHE A 85 -4.09 11.80 -3.23
C PHE A 85 -2.67 12.32 -3.00
N ASP A 86 -2.27 13.38 -3.68
CA ASP A 86 -0.95 13.99 -3.49
C ASP A 86 -0.73 14.48 -2.05
N GLU A 87 -1.76 15.05 -1.42
CA GLU A 87 -1.65 15.54 -0.05
C GLU A 87 -1.68 14.38 0.97
N ILE A 88 -2.50 13.35 0.75
CA ILE A 88 -2.50 12.11 1.53
C ILE A 88 -1.13 11.44 1.45
N LEU A 89 -0.56 11.36 0.24
CA LEU A 89 0.76 10.76 0.04
C LEU A 89 1.83 11.53 0.81
N LYS A 90 1.83 12.87 0.76
CA LYS A 90 2.75 13.71 1.55
C LYS A 90 2.53 13.56 3.05
N LEU A 91 1.29 13.33 3.48
CA LEU A 91 0.93 13.13 4.88
C LEU A 91 1.50 11.81 5.39
N LEU A 92 1.27 10.73 4.66
CA LEU A 92 1.71 9.39 5.04
C LEU A 92 3.22 9.16 4.82
N LEU A 93 3.85 9.90 3.90
CA LEU A 93 5.29 9.85 3.67
C LEU A 93 6.04 11.03 4.33
N SER A 94 5.48 11.57 5.41
CA SER A 94 6.09 12.70 6.13
C SER A 94 7.19 12.30 7.10
N GLY A 95 7.34 11.01 7.42
CA GLY A 95 8.14 10.52 8.55
C GLY A 95 7.43 10.61 9.91
N HIS A 96 6.18 11.09 9.89
CA HIS A 96 5.29 11.25 11.04
C HIS A 96 3.86 10.80 10.70
N ALA A 97 3.71 9.73 9.92
CA ALA A 97 2.44 9.26 9.38
C ALA A 97 1.41 8.97 10.48
N GLN A 98 1.81 8.25 11.54
CA GLN A 98 0.90 7.90 12.63
C GLN A 98 0.41 9.15 13.38
N ARG A 99 1.30 10.11 13.66
CA ARG A 99 0.93 11.39 14.28
C ARG A 99 0.03 12.20 13.37
N SER A 100 0.30 12.19 12.07
CA SER A 100 -0.49 12.91 11.07
C SER A 100 -1.91 12.35 10.95
N LEU A 101 -2.09 11.03 10.99
CA LEU A 101 -3.42 10.42 11.01
C LEU A 101 -4.18 10.73 12.30
N LYS A 102 -3.51 10.69 13.46
CA LYS A 102 -4.12 11.10 14.74
C LYS A 102 -4.58 12.56 14.68
N GLN A 103 -3.76 13.45 14.13
CA GLN A 103 -4.12 14.85 13.95
C GLN A 103 -5.32 15.00 13.01
N LEU A 104 -5.31 14.31 11.87
CA LEU A 104 -6.39 14.35 10.88
C LEU A 104 -7.73 13.91 11.47
N ARG A 105 -7.74 12.86 12.31
CA ARG A 105 -8.92 12.44 13.09
C ARG A 105 -9.32 13.48 14.13
N ALA A 106 -8.36 14.05 14.86
CA ALA A 106 -8.63 15.06 15.88
C ALA A 106 -9.24 16.36 15.32
N GLU A 107 -9.05 16.63 14.02
CA GLU A 107 -9.69 17.75 13.31
C GLU A 107 -11.00 17.37 12.61
N GLY A 108 -11.45 16.11 12.72
CA GLY A 108 -12.68 15.63 12.07
C GLY A 108 -12.55 15.39 10.56
N LEU A 109 -11.34 15.44 10.00
CA LEU A 109 -11.11 15.36 8.54
C LEU A 109 -11.07 13.93 7.98
N HIS A 110 -11.15 12.91 8.83
CA HIS A 110 -11.09 11.49 8.44
C HIS A 110 -12.20 11.03 7.48
N HIS A 111 -13.44 11.51 7.67
CA HIS A 111 -14.60 10.99 6.97
C HIS A 111 -14.66 11.32 5.47
N GLY A 112 -14.06 12.42 5.02
CA GLY A 112 -14.10 12.85 3.62
C GLY A 112 -12.87 12.46 2.78
N VAL A 113 -11.79 12.01 3.42
CA VAL A 113 -10.46 11.95 2.79
C VAL A 113 -9.93 10.52 2.74
N LEU A 114 -10.19 9.75 3.79
CA LEU A 114 -9.77 8.35 3.89
C LEU A 114 -10.86 7.53 4.60
N PRO A 115 -12.06 7.37 4.00
CA PRO A 115 -13.13 6.53 4.57
C PRO A 115 -12.64 5.12 4.92
N LEU A 116 -11.66 4.64 4.14
CA LEU A 116 -10.98 3.36 4.34
C LEU A 116 -10.31 3.22 5.71
N LEU A 117 -9.64 4.28 6.19
CA LEU A 117 -8.91 4.18 7.45
C LEU A 117 -9.87 4.01 8.62
N ASP A 118 -11.06 4.59 8.57
CA ASP A 118 -12.03 4.48 9.65
C ASP A 118 -12.47 3.02 9.84
N VAL A 119 -12.86 2.34 8.75
CA VAL A 119 -13.29 0.92 8.78
C VAL A 119 -12.15 -0.02 9.21
N ILE A 120 -10.91 0.28 8.83
CA ILE A 120 -9.76 -0.58 9.14
C ILE A 120 -9.28 -0.37 10.58
N LEU A 121 -9.35 0.86 11.08
CA LEU A 121 -9.01 1.19 12.47
C LEU A 121 -10.03 0.63 13.47
N GLU A 122 -11.25 0.31 13.04
CA GLU A 122 -12.27 -0.33 13.88
C GLU A 122 -12.00 -1.83 14.12
N GLN A 123 -11.16 -2.47 13.30
CA GLN A 123 -10.80 -3.88 13.46
C GLN A 123 -9.46 -4.00 14.18
N PRO A 124 -9.37 -4.68 15.34
CA PRO A 124 -8.12 -4.73 16.13
C PRO A 124 -6.89 -5.24 15.36
N MET A 125 -7.09 -6.23 14.48
CA MET A 125 -6.01 -6.76 13.64
C MET A 125 -5.61 -5.79 12.52
N GLY A 126 -6.60 -5.17 11.87
CA GLY A 126 -6.40 -4.18 10.83
C GLY A 126 -5.66 -2.94 11.37
N GLU A 127 -6.08 -2.44 12.53
CA GLU A 127 -5.42 -1.33 13.22
C GLU A 127 -3.96 -1.65 13.53
N ARG A 128 -3.67 -2.84 14.08
CA ARG A 128 -2.30 -3.24 14.42
C ARG A 128 -1.42 -3.33 13.17
N PHE A 129 -1.93 -3.93 12.10
CA PHE A 129 -1.20 -4.06 10.84
C PHE A 129 -0.91 -2.70 10.20
N VAL A 130 -1.91 -1.83 10.09
CA VAL A 130 -1.75 -0.49 9.51
C VAL A 130 -0.80 0.35 10.36
N THR A 131 -0.96 0.33 11.69
CA THR A 131 -0.07 1.05 12.60
C THR A 131 1.37 0.62 12.43
N LEU A 132 1.63 -0.69 12.31
CA LEU A 132 2.96 -1.23 12.07
C LEU A 132 3.53 -0.78 10.71
N ALA A 133 2.73 -0.87 9.64
CA ALA A 133 3.16 -0.45 8.31
C ALA A 133 3.53 1.04 8.24
N LEU A 134 2.75 1.89 8.92
CA LEU A 134 3.02 3.32 9.03
C LEU A 134 4.28 3.59 9.86
N HIS A 135 4.43 2.91 10.99
CA HIS A 135 5.61 3.03 11.84
C HIS A 135 6.90 2.62 11.11
N GLN A 136 6.88 1.49 10.39
CA GLN A 136 8.02 1.07 9.57
C GLN A 136 8.31 2.05 8.44
N THR A 137 7.28 2.65 7.84
CA THR A 137 7.44 3.70 6.83
C THR A 137 8.13 4.93 7.42
N ASP A 138 7.69 5.37 8.59
CA ASP A 138 8.28 6.50 9.31
C ASP A 138 9.76 6.25 9.66
N LEU A 139 10.10 5.05 10.14
CA LEU A 139 11.49 4.66 10.41
C LEU A 139 12.36 4.71 9.15
N ARG A 140 11.87 4.16 8.03
CA ARG A 140 12.63 4.18 6.76
C ARG A 140 12.89 5.59 6.27
N ILE A 141 11.92 6.49 6.39
CA ILE A 141 12.09 7.90 6.03
C ILE A 141 13.15 8.57 6.92
N LYS A 142 13.13 8.31 8.23
CA LYS A 142 14.14 8.84 9.17
C LYS A 142 15.55 8.32 8.90
N GLU A 143 15.67 7.13 8.33
CA GLU A 143 16.94 6.51 7.94
C GLU A 143 17.36 6.85 6.48
N ASP A 144 16.70 7.82 5.83
CA ASP A 144 16.91 8.21 4.42
C ASP A 144 16.82 7.02 3.43
N LYS A 145 16.04 5.99 3.79
CA LYS A 145 15.81 4.83 2.93
C LYS A 145 14.64 5.10 1.99
N PRO A 146 14.70 4.59 0.73
CA PRO A 146 13.59 4.74 -0.20
C PRO A 146 12.34 4.02 0.31
N VAL A 147 11.21 4.70 0.15
CA VAL A 147 9.86 4.20 0.47
C VAL A 147 9.02 4.10 -0.80
N SER A 148 8.21 3.05 -0.90
CA SER A 148 7.35 2.80 -2.05
C SER A 148 5.91 3.18 -1.74
N PRO A 149 5.32 4.18 -2.42
CA PRO A 149 3.90 4.51 -2.29
C PRO A 149 2.99 3.30 -2.51
N ALA A 150 3.32 2.47 -3.51
CA ALA A 150 2.52 1.29 -3.82
C ALA A 150 2.54 0.25 -2.69
N PHE A 151 3.68 0.09 -1.99
CA PHE A 151 3.77 -0.83 -0.85
C PHE A 151 2.91 -0.33 0.31
N LEU A 152 2.98 0.98 0.60
CA LEU A 152 2.17 1.60 1.65
C LEU A 152 0.68 1.44 1.36
N PHE A 153 0.20 1.79 0.16
CA PHE A 153 -1.21 1.60 -0.19
C PHE A 153 -1.61 0.13 -0.24
N ALA A 154 -0.72 -0.78 -0.67
CA ALA A 154 -0.97 -2.21 -0.58
C ALA A 154 -1.23 -2.65 0.87
N ALA A 155 -0.50 -2.08 1.82
CA ALA A 155 -0.65 -2.40 3.24
C ALA A 155 -1.95 -1.80 3.81
N LEU A 156 -2.23 -0.53 3.49
CA LEU A 156 -3.46 0.14 3.91
C LEU A 156 -4.72 -0.56 3.42
N LEU A 157 -4.71 -1.14 2.22
CA LEU A 157 -5.89 -1.77 1.61
C LEU A 157 -6.00 -3.28 1.84
N TRP A 158 -5.03 -3.89 2.51
CA TRP A 158 -4.92 -5.34 2.62
C TRP A 158 -6.13 -6.01 3.26
N HIS A 159 -6.61 -5.44 4.37
CA HIS A 159 -7.70 -6.03 5.15
C HIS A 159 -9.04 -5.93 4.41
N GLU A 160 -9.23 -4.89 3.59
CA GLU A 160 -10.40 -4.78 2.71
C GLU A 160 -10.36 -5.85 1.60
N VAL A 161 -9.18 -6.11 1.03
CA VAL A 161 -8.98 -7.20 0.06
C VAL A 161 -9.28 -8.56 0.72
N LEU A 162 -8.80 -8.80 1.93
CA LEU A 162 -9.08 -10.04 2.66
C LEU A 162 -10.56 -10.22 2.97
N ALA A 163 -11.21 -9.19 3.51
CA ALA A 163 -12.63 -9.23 3.82
C ALA A 163 -13.48 -9.50 2.56
N THR A 164 -13.12 -8.88 1.44
CA THR A 164 -13.80 -9.09 0.15
C THR A 164 -13.54 -10.49 -0.40
N SER A 165 -12.29 -10.97 -0.30
CA SER A 165 -11.91 -12.33 -0.71
C SER A 165 -12.67 -13.39 0.09
N GLN A 166 -12.79 -13.22 1.41
CA GLN A 166 -13.53 -14.14 2.28
C GLN A 166 -15.03 -14.19 1.93
N LYS A 167 -15.65 -13.04 1.60
CA LYS A 167 -17.04 -13.00 1.14
C LYS A 167 -17.23 -13.77 -0.17
N LEU A 168 -16.29 -13.64 -1.11
CA LEU A 168 -16.33 -14.37 -2.38
C LEU A 168 -16.09 -15.88 -2.19
N GLU A 169 -15.15 -16.27 -1.32
CA GLU A 169 -14.94 -17.68 -0.96
C GLU A 169 -16.18 -18.29 -0.30
N ALA A 170 -16.85 -17.55 0.60
CA ALA A 170 -18.10 -17.98 1.21
C ALA A 170 -19.24 -18.13 0.18
N ALA A 171 -19.19 -17.39 -0.93
CA ALA A 171 -20.11 -17.53 -2.06
C ALA A 171 -19.77 -18.70 -3.00
N GLY A 172 -18.72 -19.49 -2.70
CA GLY A 172 -18.34 -20.70 -3.43
C GLY A 172 -17.18 -20.54 -4.40
N GLU A 173 -16.57 -19.35 -4.49
CA GLU A 173 -15.37 -19.15 -5.31
C GLU A 173 -14.15 -19.85 -4.71
N ARG A 174 -13.23 -20.27 -5.59
CA ARG A 174 -11.95 -20.84 -5.14
C ARG A 174 -11.04 -19.73 -4.61
N SER A 175 -10.22 -20.04 -3.61
CA SER A 175 -9.42 -19.03 -2.90
C SER A 175 -8.54 -18.13 -3.79
N ILE A 176 -7.79 -18.68 -4.74
CA ILE A 176 -6.94 -17.86 -5.63
C ILE A 176 -7.78 -16.95 -6.56
N PRO A 177 -8.77 -17.48 -7.32
CA PRO A 177 -9.71 -16.62 -8.07
C PRO A 177 -10.41 -15.56 -7.22
N ALA A 178 -10.92 -15.93 -6.04
CA ALA A 178 -11.59 -15.02 -5.12
C ALA A 178 -10.68 -13.86 -4.70
N LEU A 179 -9.42 -14.16 -4.37
CA LEU A 179 -8.44 -13.15 -4.03
C LEU A 179 -8.18 -12.19 -5.21
N HIS A 180 -7.94 -12.71 -6.41
CA HIS A 180 -7.71 -11.86 -7.58
C HIS A 180 -8.92 -10.97 -7.91
N GLN A 181 -10.13 -11.49 -7.78
CA GLN A 181 -11.36 -10.72 -7.97
C GLN A 181 -11.52 -9.65 -6.88
N ALA A 182 -11.23 -9.97 -5.61
CA ALA A 182 -11.23 -9.02 -4.51
C ALA A 182 -10.23 -7.87 -4.74
N MET A 183 -9.02 -8.17 -5.21
CA MET A 183 -8.04 -7.13 -5.56
C MET A 183 -8.56 -6.15 -6.61
N GLU A 184 -9.28 -6.64 -7.63
CA GLU A 184 -9.86 -5.80 -8.68
C GLU A 184 -10.98 -4.92 -8.12
N GLN A 185 -11.90 -5.50 -7.35
CA GLN A 185 -13.03 -4.78 -6.76
C GLN A 185 -12.55 -3.65 -5.85
N VAL A 186 -11.63 -3.96 -4.93
CA VAL A 186 -11.07 -2.96 -4.01
C VAL A 186 -10.34 -1.86 -4.78
N ILE A 187 -9.50 -2.20 -5.76
CA ILE A 187 -8.80 -1.17 -6.55
C ILE A 187 -9.78 -0.29 -7.32
N GLN A 188 -10.83 -0.85 -7.90
CA GLN A 188 -11.81 -0.08 -8.65
C GLN A 188 -12.50 0.96 -7.76
N THR A 189 -12.98 0.56 -6.57
CA THR A 189 -13.59 1.47 -5.60
C THR A 189 -12.63 2.57 -5.15
N GLN A 190 -11.36 2.24 -4.92
CA GLN A 190 -10.38 3.23 -4.44
C GLN A 190 -9.86 4.16 -5.54
N VAL A 191 -9.79 3.69 -6.78
CA VAL A 191 -9.44 4.55 -7.92
C VAL A 191 -10.52 5.60 -8.17
N GLU A 192 -11.79 5.27 -7.94
CA GLU A 192 -12.90 6.23 -8.05
C GLU A 192 -12.82 7.34 -6.98
N MET A 193 -12.42 6.99 -5.75
CA MET A 193 -12.34 7.97 -4.65
C MET A 193 -11.04 8.77 -4.62
N LEU A 194 -9.89 8.13 -4.88
CA LEU A 194 -8.55 8.71 -4.67
C LEU A 194 -7.75 8.88 -5.95
N ALA A 195 -8.26 8.49 -7.12
CA ALA A 195 -7.54 8.54 -8.40
C ALA A 195 -6.10 7.97 -8.33
N ILE A 196 -5.94 6.84 -7.63
CA ILE A 196 -4.64 6.20 -7.45
C ILE A 196 -4.01 5.90 -8.83
N PRO A 197 -2.79 6.38 -9.11
CA PRO A 197 -2.13 6.12 -10.39
C PRO A 197 -2.02 4.63 -10.72
N ARG A 198 -2.29 4.25 -11.97
CA ARG A 198 -2.24 2.85 -12.46
C ARG A 198 -0.94 2.11 -12.16
N ARG A 199 0.19 2.83 -12.16
CA ARG A 199 1.51 2.27 -11.80
C ARG A 199 1.55 1.74 -10.36
N TYR A 200 0.82 2.37 -9.44
CA TYR A 200 0.76 1.91 -8.05
C TYR A 200 -0.19 0.74 -7.91
N THR A 201 -1.36 0.77 -8.56
CA THR A 201 -2.33 -0.33 -8.49
C THR A 201 -1.76 -1.63 -9.07
N ALA A 202 -1.00 -1.58 -10.16
CA ALA A 202 -0.30 -2.75 -10.71
C ALA A 202 0.72 -3.32 -9.71
N ASN A 203 1.48 -2.46 -9.04
CA ASN A 203 2.45 -2.86 -8.02
C ASN A 203 1.78 -3.49 -6.80
N MET A 204 0.65 -2.94 -6.36
CA MET A 204 -0.14 -3.47 -5.25
C MET A 204 -0.65 -4.88 -5.56
N LYS A 205 -1.27 -5.08 -6.74
CA LYS A 205 -1.76 -6.40 -7.19
C LYS A 205 -0.66 -7.46 -7.20
N GLU A 206 0.54 -7.09 -7.65
CA GLU A 206 1.66 -8.02 -7.61
C GLU A 206 2.08 -8.35 -6.17
N ILE A 207 2.21 -7.36 -5.28
CA ILE A 207 2.56 -7.61 -3.86
C ILE A 207 1.55 -8.56 -3.21
N TRP A 208 0.25 -8.30 -3.39
CA TRP A 208 -0.82 -9.15 -2.88
C TRP A 208 -0.82 -10.54 -3.51
N GLY A 209 -0.60 -10.64 -4.82
CA GLY A 209 -0.57 -11.91 -5.56
C GLY A 209 0.58 -12.83 -5.16
N LEU A 210 1.67 -12.27 -4.60
CA LEU A 210 2.76 -13.07 -4.03
C LEU A 210 2.38 -13.69 -2.68
N GLN A 211 1.43 -13.11 -1.93
CA GLN A 211 1.12 -13.53 -0.56
C GLN A 211 0.76 -15.01 -0.42
N PRO A 212 -0.15 -15.60 -1.23
CA PRO A 212 -0.44 -17.04 -1.14
C PRO A 212 0.72 -17.94 -1.56
N ARG A 213 1.70 -17.40 -2.31
CA ARG A 213 2.85 -18.17 -2.80
C ARG A 213 3.89 -18.40 -1.70
N PHE A 214 3.97 -17.52 -0.70
CA PHE A 214 4.88 -17.69 0.44
C PHE A 214 4.55 -18.95 1.27
N ALA A 215 3.28 -19.39 1.29
CA ALA A 215 2.90 -20.65 1.94
C ALA A 215 3.39 -21.91 1.18
N GLN A 216 3.76 -21.79 -0.10
CA GLN A 216 4.10 -22.92 -0.97
C GLN A 216 5.59 -23.30 -0.85
N ARG A 217 5.96 -23.94 0.26
CA ARG A 217 7.34 -24.30 0.61
C ARG A 217 7.87 -25.62 0.01
N SER A 218 7.19 -26.16 -0.99
CA SER A 218 7.54 -27.45 -1.62
C SER A 218 8.10 -27.31 -3.04
N GLY A 219 9.06 -28.18 -3.37
CA GLY A 219 9.62 -28.32 -4.72
C GLY A 219 10.32 -27.06 -5.24
N LYS A 220 10.10 -26.73 -6.52
CA LYS A 220 10.75 -25.57 -7.19
C LYS A 220 10.08 -24.22 -6.92
N ARG A 221 8.93 -24.21 -6.26
CA ARG A 221 8.11 -23.01 -6.08
C ARG A 221 8.82 -21.93 -5.26
N PRO A 222 9.54 -22.26 -4.16
CA PRO A 222 10.24 -21.25 -3.39
C PRO A 222 11.35 -20.55 -4.18
N PHE A 223 12.14 -21.31 -4.96
CA PHE A 223 13.17 -20.77 -5.84
C PHE A 223 12.59 -19.83 -6.91
N ALA A 224 11.47 -20.20 -7.52
CA ALA A 224 10.79 -19.36 -8.51
C ALA A 224 10.22 -18.07 -7.88
N LEU A 225 9.83 -18.11 -6.60
CA LEU A 225 9.39 -16.91 -5.89
C LEU A 225 10.57 -16.00 -5.54
N LEU A 226 11.71 -16.58 -5.12
CA LEU A 226 12.93 -15.84 -4.80
C LEU A 226 13.47 -15.05 -6.01
N ALA A 227 13.36 -15.61 -7.22
CA ALA A 227 13.75 -14.94 -8.46
C ALA A 227 12.76 -13.86 -8.95
N HIS A 228 11.63 -13.66 -8.26
CA HIS A 228 10.61 -12.70 -8.70
C HIS A 228 11.12 -11.24 -8.53
N PRO A 229 10.93 -10.34 -9.52
CA PRO A 229 11.41 -8.96 -9.42
C PRO A 229 10.90 -8.19 -8.19
N ARG A 230 9.70 -8.54 -7.72
CA ARG A 230 9.07 -7.95 -6.51
C ARG A 230 9.16 -8.83 -5.27
N PHE A 231 10.05 -9.81 -5.25
CA PHE A 231 10.23 -10.68 -4.08
C PHE A 231 10.45 -9.87 -2.80
N ARG A 232 11.36 -8.87 -2.83
CA ARG A 232 11.65 -8.06 -1.64
C ARG A 232 10.42 -7.36 -1.07
N ALA A 233 9.63 -6.70 -1.93
CA ALA A 233 8.38 -6.06 -1.51
C ALA A 233 7.35 -7.08 -1.02
N GLY A 234 7.22 -8.24 -1.68
CA GLY A 234 6.35 -9.32 -1.22
C GLY A 234 6.77 -9.88 0.15
N TYR A 235 8.07 -9.99 0.40
CA TYR A 235 8.65 -10.52 1.63
C TYR A 235 8.53 -9.52 2.79
N ASP A 236 8.85 -8.24 2.57
CA ASP A 236 8.64 -7.18 3.57
C ASP A 236 7.15 -7.12 3.97
N PHE A 237 6.24 -7.36 3.02
CA PHE A 237 4.80 -7.45 3.30
C PHE A 237 4.43 -8.70 4.10
N LEU A 238 5.02 -9.85 3.80
CA LEU A 238 4.85 -11.07 4.59
C LEU A 238 5.29 -10.84 6.04
N LEU A 239 6.42 -10.17 6.26
CA LEU A 239 6.91 -9.85 7.59
C LEU A 239 5.93 -8.96 8.37
N LEU A 240 5.36 -7.94 7.73
CA LEU A 240 4.29 -7.15 8.35
C LEU A 240 3.10 -8.01 8.80
N ARG A 241 2.69 -8.98 7.99
CA ARG A 241 1.60 -9.93 8.34
C ARG A 241 1.99 -10.84 9.50
N CYS A 242 3.25 -11.23 9.59
CA CYS A 242 3.75 -12.02 10.72
C CYS A 242 3.82 -11.19 12.02
N GLU A 243 4.37 -9.97 11.96
CA GLU A 243 4.57 -9.08 13.11
C GLU A 243 3.26 -8.53 13.69
N SER A 244 2.26 -8.33 12.83
CA SER A 244 0.88 -8.01 13.25
C SER A 244 0.18 -9.19 13.94
N GLY A 245 0.64 -10.42 13.71
CA GLY A 245 0.01 -11.65 14.21
C GLY A 245 -1.04 -12.24 13.26
N GLU A 246 -1.16 -11.73 12.03
CA GLU A 246 -2.02 -12.32 10.99
C GLU A 246 -1.49 -13.69 10.52
N LEU A 247 -0.16 -13.86 10.53
CA LEU A 247 0.52 -15.10 10.17
C LEU A 247 1.54 -15.51 11.25
N ASP A 248 1.90 -16.78 11.25
CA ASP A 248 2.95 -17.30 12.13
C ASP A 248 4.33 -16.74 11.73
N MET A 249 5.05 -16.22 12.73
CA MET A 249 6.43 -15.73 12.58
C MET A 249 7.40 -16.79 12.08
N GLU A 250 7.13 -18.08 12.29
CA GLU A 250 7.92 -19.16 11.71
C GLU A 250 8.00 -19.10 10.19
N LEU A 251 6.92 -18.66 9.53
CA LEU A 251 6.91 -18.51 8.07
C LEU A 251 7.87 -17.40 7.63
N GLY A 252 7.84 -16.26 8.31
CA GLY A 252 8.75 -15.14 8.06
C GLY A 252 10.22 -15.53 8.27
N ARG A 253 10.53 -16.24 9.36
CA ARG A 253 11.88 -16.76 9.66
C ARG A 253 12.35 -17.81 8.66
N TRP A 254 11.46 -18.70 8.23
CA TRP A 254 11.80 -19.69 7.19
C TRP A 254 12.25 -18.99 5.91
N TRP A 255 11.52 -17.96 5.47
CA TRP A 255 11.89 -17.20 4.27
C TRP A 255 13.16 -16.36 4.46
N GLU A 256 13.40 -15.85 5.67
CA GLU A 256 14.65 -15.14 6.01
C GLU A 256 15.88 -16.04 5.84
N THR A 257 15.80 -17.27 6.35
CA THR A 257 16.87 -18.25 6.20
C THR A 257 16.97 -18.72 4.74
N PHE A 258 15.84 -18.94 4.06
CA PHE A 258 15.83 -19.46 2.68
C PHE A 258 16.45 -18.46 1.69
N GLN A 259 16.16 -17.16 1.84
CA GLN A 259 16.68 -16.15 0.91
C GLN A 259 18.21 -15.99 1.01
N HIS A 260 18.78 -16.11 2.22
CA HIS A 260 20.21 -15.97 2.46
C HIS A 260 20.99 -17.31 2.49
N GLY A 261 20.29 -18.44 2.51
CA GLY A 261 20.90 -19.76 2.61
C GLY A 261 21.65 -20.21 1.35
N SER A 262 22.61 -21.12 1.53
CA SER A 262 23.29 -21.80 0.41
C SER A 262 22.33 -22.72 -0.35
N ASP A 263 22.70 -23.15 -1.55
CA ASP A 263 21.85 -24.06 -2.34
C ASP A 263 21.59 -25.41 -1.62
N VAL A 264 22.57 -25.88 -0.85
CA VAL A 264 22.44 -27.08 0.00
C VAL A 264 21.41 -26.83 1.10
N GLN A 265 21.58 -25.72 1.85
CA GLN A 265 20.67 -25.35 2.92
C GLN A 265 19.23 -25.15 2.42
N ARG A 266 19.06 -24.49 1.27
CA ARG A 266 17.75 -24.29 0.63
C ARG A 266 17.08 -25.62 0.28
N ALA A 267 17.85 -26.61 -0.20
CA ALA A 267 17.32 -27.93 -0.54
C ALA A 267 16.83 -28.69 0.70
N GLU A 268 17.56 -28.61 1.82
CA GLU A 268 17.19 -29.25 3.10
C GLU A 268 15.96 -28.61 3.74
N MET A 269 15.75 -27.30 3.54
CA MET A 269 14.62 -26.57 4.10
C MET A 269 13.27 -26.84 3.42
N LEU A 270 13.26 -27.46 2.23
CA LEU A 270 12.04 -27.70 1.47
C LEU A 270 11.09 -28.64 2.20
N GLN A 271 9.80 -28.29 2.19
CA GLN A 271 8.76 -29.16 2.74
C GLN A 271 8.31 -30.21 1.72
N PRO A 272 7.90 -31.40 2.19
CA PRO A 272 7.32 -32.42 1.32
C PRO A 272 6.06 -31.87 0.61
N ASP A 273 5.90 -32.20 -0.68
CA ASP A 273 4.76 -31.73 -1.46
C ASP A 273 3.49 -32.52 -1.06
N THR A 274 2.64 -31.89 -0.25
CA THR A 274 1.34 -32.44 0.20
C THR A 274 0.22 -32.25 -0.83
N GLY A 275 0.51 -31.65 -1.99
CA GLY A 275 -0.47 -31.46 -3.05
C GLY A 275 -0.91 -32.77 -3.73
N PRO A 276 -2.16 -32.87 -4.23
CA PRO A 276 -2.62 -34.06 -4.91
C PRO A 276 -1.76 -34.31 -6.16
N LYS A 277 -1.02 -35.43 -6.16
CA LYS A 277 -0.17 -35.85 -7.30
C LYS A 277 -1.01 -35.83 -8.58
N LYS A 278 -0.71 -34.89 -9.49
CA LYS A 278 -1.29 -34.91 -10.85
C LYS A 278 -0.98 -36.28 -11.46
N ARG A 279 -2.02 -37.11 -11.60
CA ARG A 279 -1.96 -38.39 -12.34
C ARG A 279 -1.33 -38.08 -13.69
N LYS A 280 -0.10 -38.59 -13.92
CA LYS A 280 0.56 -38.51 -15.23
C LYS A 280 -0.43 -39.04 -16.26
N ARG A 281 -0.94 -38.17 -17.14
CA ARG A 281 -1.71 -38.58 -18.31
C ARG A 281 -0.83 -39.53 -19.11
N ARG A 282 -1.08 -40.85 -19.00
CA ARG A 282 -0.45 -41.87 -19.85
C ARG A 282 -0.73 -41.46 -21.30
N ARG A 283 0.32 -41.03 -22.01
CA ARG A 283 0.26 -40.84 -23.46
C ARG A 283 -0.15 -42.18 -24.07
N LYS A 284 -1.34 -42.23 -24.68
CA LYS A 284 -1.82 -43.39 -25.43
C LYS A 284 -0.82 -43.64 -26.58
N PRO A 285 -0.37 -44.89 -26.83
CA PRO A 285 0.49 -45.18 -27.96
C PRO A 285 -0.25 -44.84 -29.25
N ARG A 286 0.40 -44.10 -30.15
CA ARG A 286 -0.11 -43.81 -31.50
C ARG A 286 -0.18 -45.14 -32.23
N LYS A 287 -1.39 -45.60 -32.61
CA LYS A 287 -1.57 -46.77 -33.47
C LYS A 287 -0.80 -46.53 -34.78
N ALA A 288 0.13 -47.41 -35.10
CA ALA A 288 0.76 -47.48 -36.41
C ALA A 288 -0.34 -47.78 -37.45
N ALA A 289 -0.44 -46.95 -38.47
CA ALA A 289 -1.29 -47.21 -39.62
C ALA A 289 -0.57 -48.22 -40.53
N SER A 290 -1.16 -49.41 -40.66
CA SER A 290 -0.78 -50.42 -41.66
C SER A 290 -1.93 -50.57 -42.65
N SER A 291 -1.71 -50.14 -43.89
CA SER A 291 -2.37 -50.60 -45.13
C SER A 291 -1.72 -49.80 -46.26
N GLY A 292 -0.95 -50.35 -47.21
CA GLY A 292 -1.19 -51.61 -47.90
C GLY A 292 -2.24 -51.37 -48.98
N GLY A 293 -1.82 -50.87 -50.15
CA GLY A 293 -2.70 -50.56 -51.28
C GLY A 293 -1.87 -50.34 -52.54
N THR A 294 -1.61 -51.43 -53.24
CA THR A 294 -0.99 -51.58 -54.56
C THR A 294 -1.83 -50.87 -55.62
N THR A 295 -1.19 -50.09 -56.50
CA THR A 295 -1.77 -49.68 -57.79
C THR A 295 -0.77 -49.96 -58.89
N ASP A 296 -1.10 -50.99 -59.66
CA ASP A 296 -0.61 -51.28 -61.00
C ASP A 296 -0.86 -50.08 -61.93
N PHE A 297 0.13 -49.71 -62.75
CA PHE A 297 -0.09 -48.96 -63.98
C PHE A 297 0.78 -49.56 -65.08
N ALA A 298 0.09 -50.19 -66.02
CA ALA A 298 0.60 -50.68 -67.28
C ALA A 298 1.05 -49.53 -68.18
N ALA A 299 2.12 -49.77 -68.94
CA ALA A 299 2.55 -48.98 -70.08
C ALA A 299 2.38 -49.85 -71.33
N GLU A 300 1.58 -49.38 -72.29
CA GLU A 300 1.64 -49.76 -73.71
C GLU A 300 1.11 -48.58 -74.54
N ASP A 301 1.95 -48.20 -75.52
CA ASP A 301 1.81 -47.28 -76.67
C ASP A 301 1.45 -45.79 -76.50
#